data_AF-A0A855QR10-F1
#
_entry.id   AF-A0A855QR10-F1
#
_cell.length_a   1.000
_cell.length_b   1.000
_cell.length_c   1.000
_cell.angle_alpha   90.00
_cell.angle_beta   90.00
_cell.angle_gamma   90.00
#
_symmetry.space_group_name_H-M   'P 1'
#
loop_
_entity.id
_entity.type
_entity.pdbx_description
1 polymer ?
#
loop_
_entity_poly.entity_id
_entity_poly.type
_entity_poly.pdbx_seq_one_letter_code
_entity_poly.pdbx_strand_id
1 'polypeptide(L)'
;MGNGVADTLSDTYSRRGQLPGQETVRAWESDNQDALSKTLNANFNSLSTANRFSGLGAGLIAQFAKGGGVGLSQSVLYASADRAQNSGEIKLDQSLLHTKADNLVSLSIKTASGKTVTFSLSSQTDGLGVQATVDGGTLSDEELEAVGKLGSAFQSAVDGLTATPPKLDLSGLTRFDSRLLASVDLNAKVKSPDGQDLSLAFHADSQSRTTRMSGPLGELNLAVDLKNTAILGDARQQAKALDSYLAQFDRAQERGSAKPELMAMFKDAFSAMNSNYPQGLSLPKALTRNPTDQGLLTGLADFKASIKQATESSNPMRPSEVDSFAYEVSQRTRVGGNSALDRSVSQDQQSSLSASFHKGLKGGKAPALDTRAESQNYLYVQVRDKASSSAHLSYKDGLLSNASVSQEASQETRTQKYVMGKLVDETFVPRQAAVKRDYLVLLEYAAKESKKSKDALEESTLKDALSNMHDAVILQEDPSKLVR
;
A
#
# COMPACT_ATOMS: atom_id res chain seq x y z
N MET A 1 -38.08 34.46 -65.57
CA MET A 1 -37.51 35.41 -64.59
C MET A 1 -38.17 35.13 -63.25
N GLY A 2 -37.37 34.84 -62.20
CA GLY A 2 -37.77 34.78 -60.78
C GLY A 2 -38.63 33.57 -60.39
N ASN A 3 -38.44 32.86 -59.29
CA ASN A 3 -37.57 33.02 -58.13
C ASN A 3 -37.30 31.62 -57.55
N GLY A 4 -36.04 31.34 -57.20
CA GLY A 4 -35.65 30.11 -56.54
C GLY A 4 -36.18 30.08 -55.10
N VAL A 5 -36.91 29.02 -54.76
CA VAL A 5 -37.18 28.65 -53.38
C VAL A 5 -35.98 27.80 -52.95
N ALA A 6 -35.09 28.39 -52.15
CA ALA A 6 -34.03 27.65 -51.48
C ALA A 6 -34.69 26.82 -50.38
N ASP A 7 -34.64 25.50 -50.56
CA ASP A 7 -35.10 24.50 -49.62
C ASP A 7 -34.22 24.53 -48.37
N THR A 8 -34.70 25.19 -47.31
CA THR A 8 -34.10 25.11 -45.97
C THR A 8 -34.49 23.78 -45.36
N LEU A 9 -33.85 22.70 -45.80
CA LEU A 9 -33.79 21.45 -45.05
C LEU A 9 -32.91 21.71 -43.81
N SER A 10 -33.57 22.16 -42.75
CA SER A 10 -33.07 22.20 -41.39
C SER A 10 -32.53 20.83 -41.00
N ASP A 11 -31.21 20.71 -40.88
CA ASP A 11 -30.54 19.56 -40.28
C ASP A 11 -31.22 19.23 -38.93
N THR A 12 -32.02 18.17 -38.93
CA THR A 12 -32.86 17.78 -37.77
C THR A 12 -32.01 17.23 -36.60
N TYR A 13 -30.71 16.98 -36.84
CA TYR A 13 -29.78 16.43 -35.87
C TYR A 13 -28.38 17.06 -36.01
N SER A 14 -27.74 17.37 -34.89
CA SER A 14 -26.32 17.74 -34.85
C SER A 14 -25.41 16.55 -35.20
N ARG A 15 -24.10 16.77 -35.42
CA ARG A 15 -23.10 15.68 -35.61
C ARG A 15 -23.07 14.63 -34.49
N ARG A 16 -23.74 14.87 -33.35
CA ARG A 16 -23.89 13.92 -32.24
C ARG A 16 -25.31 13.35 -32.09
N GLY A 17 -26.20 13.57 -33.07
CA GLY A 17 -27.57 13.04 -33.03
C GLY A 17 -28.51 13.77 -32.07
N GLN A 18 -28.26 15.06 -31.75
CA GLN A 18 -29.10 15.83 -30.83
C GLN A 18 -30.10 16.73 -31.56
N LEU A 19 -31.30 16.87 -30.98
CA LEU A 19 -32.34 17.79 -31.44
C LEU A 19 -31.89 19.26 -31.32
N PRO A 20 -32.37 20.17 -32.20
CA PRO A 20 -32.14 21.60 -32.06
C PRO A 20 -32.57 22.11 -30.67
N GLY A 21 -31.68 22.82 -29.97
CA GLY A 21 -31.91 23.28 -28.59
C GLY A 21 -31.38 22.34 -27.48
N GLN A 22 -30.83 21.18 -27.83
CA GLN A 22 -30.12 20.28 -26.89
C GLN A 22 -28.61 20.22 -27.14
N GLU A 23 -28.01 21.32 -27.59
CA GLU A 23 -26.58 21.37 -27.84
C GLU A 23 -25.81 21.25 -26.52
N THR A 24 -25.03 20.18 -26.38
CA THR A 24 -24.07 20.04 -25.27
C THR A 24 -22.83 20.87 -25.55
N VAL A 25 -22.57 21.84 -24.69
CA VAL A 25 -21.38 22.68 -24.71
C VAL A 25 -20.40 22.26 -23.62
N ARG A 26 -19.13 22.65 -23.77
CA ARG A 26 -18.16 22.53 -22.68
C ARG A 26 -18.21 23.78 -21.83
N ALA A 27 -18.59 23.61 -20.57
CA ALA A 27 -18.54 24.67 -19.59
C ALA A 27 -17.21 24.58 -18.82
N TRP A 28 -16.45 25.68 -18.84
CA TRP A 28 -15.21 25.83 -18.09
C TRP A 28 -15.47 26.66 -16.83
N GLU A 29 -14.77 26.34 -15.75
CA GLU A 29 -14.86 27.10 -14.50
C GLU A 29 -14.15 28.45 -14.55
N SER A 30 -13.05 28.52 -15.30
CA SER A 30 -12.25 29.73 -15.47
C SER A 30 -11.57 29.75 -16.85
N ASP A 31 -10.82 30.82 -17.13
CA ASP A 31 -9.97 30.91 -18.33
C ASP A 31 -9.12 29.65 -18.50
N ASN A 32 -9.01 29.15 -19.73
CA ASN A 32 -8.48 27.82 -20.03
C ASN A 32 -7.17 27.85 -20.86
N GLN A 33 -6.44 28.97 -20.83
CA GLN A 33 -5.22 29.14 -21.64
C GLN A 33 -3.94 28.59 -21.01
N ASP A 34 -3.96 28.32 -19.70
CA ASP A 34 -2.81 27.78 -18.98
C ASP A 34 -2.53 26.29 -19.33
N ALA A 35 -1.36 25.80 -18.91
CA ALA A 35 -0.91 24.44 -19.24
C ALA A 35 -1.75 23.34 -18.57
N LEU A 36 -2.26 23.57 -17.35
CA LEU A 36 -3.11 22.63 -16.63
C LEU A 36 -4.45 22.50 -17.32
N SER A 37 -5.06 23.62 -17.72
CA SER A 37 -6.30 23.68 -18.50
C SER A 37 -6.17 22.96 -19.86
N LYS A 38 -5.02 23.09 -20.54
CA LYS A 38 -4.74 22.33 -21.78
C LYS A 38 -4.65 20.83 -21.54
N THR A 39 -4.03 20.40 -20.43
CA THR A 39 -3.93 18.99 -20.05
C THR A 39 -5.32 18.43 -19.71
N LEU A 40 -6.11 19.15 -18.91
CA LEU A 40 -7.52 18.85 -18.65
C LEU A 40 -8.31 18.65 -19.94
N ASN A 41 -8.19 19.58 -20.90
CA ASN A 41 -8.91 19.52 -22.16
C ASN A 41 -8.53 18.30 -23.01
N ALA A 42 -7.25 17.93 -23.03
CA ALA A 42 -6.74 16.75 -23.74
C ALA A 42 -7.28 15.45 -23.11
N ASN A 43 -7.35 15.42 -21.78
CA ASN A 43 -7.77 14.25 -21.03
C ASN A 43 -9.29 14.06 -20.96
N PHE A 44 -10.07 15.13 -21.10
CA PHE A 44 -11.51 15.17 -20.84
C PHE A 44 -12.36 14.12 -21.60
N ASN A 45 -11.98 13.78 -22.82
CA ASN A 45 -12.70 12.79 -23.63
C ASN A 45 -12.20 11.35 -23.46
N SER A 46 -11.22 11.12 -22.58
CA SER A 46 -10.67 9.79 -22.37
C SER A 46 -11.69 8.84 -21.74
N LEU A 47 -11.67 7.59 -22.20
CA LEU A 47 -12.58 6.53 -21.74
C LEU A 47 -12.12 5.89 -20.43
N SER A 48 -10.82 5.85 -20.16
CA SER A 48 -10.28 5.28 -18.91
C SER A 48 -9.97 6.37 -17.89
N THR A 49 -10.22 6.09 -16.61
CA THR A 49 -9.89 7.00 -15.49
C THR A 49 -8.40 7.34 -15.47
N ALA A 50 -7.51 6.38 -15.78
CA ALA A 50 -6.07 6.61 -15.88
C ALA A 50 -5.72 7.73 -16.89
N ASN A 51 -6.26 7.66 -18.11
CA ASN A 51 -6.00 8.69 -19.11
C ASN A 51 -6.68 10.02 -18.77
N ARG A 52 -7.82 9.99 -18.05
CA ARG A 52 -8.46 11.21 -17.54
C ARG A 52 -7.58 11.94 -16.52
N PHE A 53 -6.86 11.21 -15.65
CA PHE A 53 -5.97 11.80 -14.64
C PHE A 53 -4.50 11.94 -15.06
N SER A 54 -4.11 11.43 -16.22
CA SER A 54 -2.74 11.45 -16.72
C SER A 54 -2.12 12.86 -16.67
N GLY A 55 -1.07 13.02 -15.87
CA GLY A 55 -0.32 14.27 -15.71
C GLY A 55 -1.03 15.37 -14.92
N LEU A 56 -2.28 15.19 -14.49
CA LEU A 56 -3.03 16.22 -13.76
C LEU A 56 -2.54 16.42 -12.33
N GLY A 57 -2.13 15.36 -11.62
CA GLY A 57 -1.62 15.47 -10.26
C GLY A 57 -0.32 16.28 -10.21
N ALA A 58 0.65 15.91 -11.04
CA ALA A 58 1.91 16.66 -11.16
C ALA A 58 1.69 18.07 -11.71
N GLY A 59 0.84 18.23 -12.73
CA GLY A 59 0.52 19.51 -13.34
C GLY A 59 -0.16 20.48 -12.37
N LEU A 60 -1.08 19.99 -11.54
CA LEU A 60 -1.77 20.76 -10.52
C LEU A 60 -0.78 21.32 -9.48
N ILE A 61 0.08 20.46 -8.93
CA ILE A 61 1.10 20.87 -7.94
C ILE A 61 2.09 21.86 -8.57
N ALA A 62 2.52 21.63 -9.81
CA ALA A 62 3.42 22.53 -10.53
C ALA A 62 2.79 23.91 -10.77
N GLN A 63 1.51 23.96 -11.17
CA GLN A 63 0.78 25.21 -11.39
C GLN A 63 0.57 25.96 -10.07
N PHE A 64 0.27 25.26 -8.99
CA PHE A 64 0.17 25.82 -7.64
C PHE A 64 1.49 26.44 -7.17
N ALA A 65 2.60 25.72 -7.32
CA ALA A 65 3.94 26.21 -6.97
C ALA A 65 4.33 27.44 -7.80
N LYS A 66 4.08 27.41 -9.12
CA LYS A 66 4.32 28.55 -10.01
C LYS A 66 3.46 29.78 -9.65
N GLY A 67 2.26 29.55 -9.13
CA GLY A 67 1.34 30.58 -8.66
C GLY A 67 1.66 31.14 -7.26
N GLY A 68 2.83 30.82 -6.68
CA GLY A 68 3.23 31.31 -5.36
C GLY A 68 2.45 30.68 -4.20
N GLY A 69 1.89 29.48 -4.40
CA GLY A 69 1.11 28.78 -3.38
C GLY A 69 -0.29 29.34 -3.16
N VAL A 70 -0.84 30.05 -4.15
CA VAL A 70 -2.24 30.50 -4.14
C VAL A 70 -3.14 29.36 -4.62
N GLY A 71 -4.24 29.13 -3.89
CA GLY A 71 -5.24 28.14 -4.26
C GLY A 71 -5.81 28.39 -5.66
N LEU A 72 -6.18 27.32 -6.34
CA LEU A 72 -6.72 27.37 -7.69
C LEU A 72 -7.78 26.28 -7.89
N SER A 73 -8.73 26.53 -8.78
CA SER A 73 -9.81 25.60 -9.08
C SER A 73 -10.09 25.69 -10.58
N GLN A 74 -10.16 24.53 -11.25
CA GLN A 74 -10.48 24.46 -12.66
C GLN A 74 -11.24 23.18 -12.95
N SER A 75 -12.24 23.27 -13.81
CA SER A 75 -12.99 22.13 -14.29
C SER A 75 -13.51 22.35 -15.69
N VAL A 76 -13.76 21.24 -16.36
CA VAL A 76 -14.48 21.18 -17.63
C VAL A 76 -15.56 20.12 -17.51
N LEU A 77 -16.79 20.49 -17.89
CA LEU A 77 -17.92 19.56 -17.92
C LEU A 77 -18.81 19.78 -19.13
N TYR A 78 -19.52 18.74 -19.56
CA TYR A 78 -20.58 18.87 -20.54
C TYR A 78 -21.85 19.40 -19.86
N ALA A 79 -22.40 20.48 -20.39
CA ALA A 79 -23.67 21.05 -19.95
C ALA A 79 -24.55 21.37 -21.16
N SER A 80 -25.87 21.46 -20.97
CA SER A 80 -26.74 22.09 -21.96
C SER A 80 -26.39 23.58 -22.10
N ALA A 81 -26.63 24.16 -23.27
CA ALA A 81 -26.37 25.59 -23.52
C ALA A 81 -27.04 26.50 -22.46
N ASP A 82 -28.31 26.26 -22.14
CA ASP A 82 -29.06 27.03 -21.13
C ASP A 82 -28.41 26.93 -19.73
N ARG A 83 -28.01 25.71 -19.35
CA ARG A 83 -27.36 25.45 -18.06
C ARG A 83 -25.98 26.09 -17.98
N ALA A 84 -25.21 26.05 -19.07
CA ALA A 84 -23.92 26.72 -19.16
C ALA A 84 -24.02 28.25 -19.06
N GLN A 85 -25.14 28.84 -19.49
CA GLN A 85 -25.41 30.27 -19.35
C GLN A 85 -25.92 30.67 -17.95
N ASN A 86 -26.50 29.73 -17.20
CA ASN A 86 -26.93 29.97 -15.82
C ASN A 86 -25.75 29.85 -14.84
N SER A 87 -25.15 31.00 -14.49
CA SER A 87 -23.99 31.08 -13.61
C SER A 87 -24.17 30.43 -12.22
N GLY A 88 -25.39 30.38 -11.68
CA GLY A 88 -25.68 29.75 -10.39
C GLY A 88 -25.71 28.23 -10.49
N GLU A 89 -26.40 27.71 -11.50
CA GLU A 89 -26.49 26.27 -11.75
C GLU A 89 -25.14 25.67 -12.12
N ILE A 90 -24.40 26.30 -13.04
CA ILE A 90 -23.11 25.75 -13.48
C ILE A 90 -22.06 25.73 -12.35
N LYS A 91 -22.06 26.74 -11.47
CA LYS A 91 -21.19 26.75 -10.28
C LYS A 91 -21.55 25.64 -9.30
N LEU A 92 -22.83 25.31 -9.16
CA LEU A 92 -23.27 24.18 -8.35
C LEU A 92 -22.77 22.86 -8.93
N ASP A 93 -22.90 22.67 -10.24
CA ASP A 93 -22.43 21.45 -10.93
C ASP A 93 -20.90 21.30 -10.80
N GLN A 94 -20.14 22.41 -10.94
CA GLN A 94 -18.68 22.43 -10.71
C GLN A 94 -18.32 22.11 -9.25
N SER A 95 -19.04 22.67 -8.29
CA SER A 95 -18.85 22.37 -6.86
C SER A 95 -19.12 20.90 -6.53
N LEU A 96 -20.18 20.32 -7.13
CA LEU A 96 -20.50 18.90 -7.00
C LEU A 96 -19.41 18.02 -7.63
N LEU A 97 -18.90 18.38 -8.80
CA LEU A 97 -17.79 17.67 -9.44
C LEU A 97 -16.56 17.61 -8.50
N HIS A 98 -16.17 18.72 -7.89
CA HIS A 98 -15.01 18.74 -6.98
C HIS A 98 -15.20 17.96 -5.68
N THR A 99 -16.44 17.74 -5.23
CA THR A 99 -16.72 17.17 -3.90
C THR A 99 -17.36 15.78 -3.91
N LYS A 100 -17.99 15.39 -5.03
CA LYS A 100 -18.85 14.19 -5.11
C LYS A 100 -18.72 13.41 -6.42
N ALA A 101 -17.68 13.66 -7.22
CA ALA A 101 -17.41 12.88 -8.42
C ALA A 101 -17.28 11.38 -8.13
N ASP A 102 -17.61 10.56 -9.14
CA ASP A 102 -17.45 9.10 -9.08
C ASP A 102 -16.02 8.68 -8.74
N ASN A 103 -15.05 9.40 -9.30
CA ASN A 103 -13.64 9.26 -9.01
C ASN A 103 -13.15 10.55 -8.36
N LEU A 104 -12.61 10.44 -7.15
CA LEU A 104 -12.05 11.54 -6.40
C LEU A 104 -10.74 11.08 -5.75
N VAL A 105 -9.63 11.76 -6.06
CA VAL A 105 -8.35 11.53 -5.43
C VAL A 105 -7.86 12.83 -4.81
N SER A 106 -7.50 12.83 -3.54
CA SER A 106 -7.01 14.00 -2.82
C SER A 106 -5.70 13.73 -2.09
N LEU A 107 -4.78 14.68 -2.18
CA LEU A 107 -3.53 14.73 -1.42
C LEU A 107 -3.55 15.96 -0.51
N SER A 108 -3.58 15.74 0.79
CA SER A 108 -3.46 16.79 1.80
C SER A 108 -2.06 16.76 2.43
N ILE A 109 -1.42 17.92 2.50
CA ILE A 109 -0.09 18.09 3.07
C ILE A 109 -0.18 19.12 4.18
N LYS A 110 0.20 18.72 5.38
CA LYS A 110 0.33 19.63 6.52
C LYS A 110 1.77 20.09 6.62
N THR A 111 2.02 21.40 6.65
CA THR A 111 3.37 21.94 6.85
C THR A 111 3.75 21.96 8.34
N ALA A 112 5.04 22.07 8.64
CA ALA A 112 5.54 22.18 10.00
C ALA A 112 5.07 23.47 10.70
N SER A 113 4.78 24.53 9.95
CA SER A 113 4.16 25.76 10.48
C SER A 113 2.64 25.64 10.74
N GLY A 114 2.03 24.51 10.37
CA GLY A 114 0.62 24.20 10.64
C GLY A 114 -0.35 24.53 9.51
N LYS A 115 0.15 24.94 8.32
CA LYS A 115 -0.67 25.16 7.12
C LYS A 115 -1.08 23.85 6.50
N THR A 116 -2.22 23.83 5.82
CA THR A 116 -2.68 22.64 5.10
C THR A 116 -2.95 22.97 3.65
N VAL A 117 -2.28 22.28 2.74
CA VAL A 117 -2.54 22.35 1.30
C VAL A 117 -3.25 21.08 0.87
N THR A 118 -4.38 21.18 0.18
CA THR A 118 -5.08 20.02 -0.36
C THR A 118 -5.20 20.12 -1.87
N PHE A 119 -4.68 19.12 -2.57
CA PHE A 119 -4.83 18.91 -3.99
C PHE A 119 -5.90 17.86 -4.24
N SER A 120 -6.76 18.06 -5.22
CA SER A 120 -7.78 17.08 -5.60
C SER A 120 -7.93 16.97 -7.11
N LEU A 121 -8.19 15.75 -7.56
CA LEU A 121 -8.51 15.37 -8.93
C LEU A 121 -9.88 14.71 -8.91
N SER A 122 -10.81 15.21 -9.72
CA SER A 122 -12.18 14.74 -9.77
C SER A 122 -12.55 14.32 -11.19
N SER A 123 -13.21 13.18 -11.34
CA SER A 123 -13.64 12.67 -12.64
C SER A 123 -14.95 11.92 -12.55
N GLN A 124 -15.89 12.29 -13.39
CA GLN A 124 -17.16 11.62 -13.63
C GLN A 124 -17.43 11.54 -15.14
N THR A 125 -18.53 10.91 -15.55
CA THR A 125 -18.85 10.68 -16.96
C THR A 125 -18.78 11.94 -17.83
N ASP A 126 -19.31 13.06 -17.33
CA ASP A 126 -19.45 14.32 -18.04
C ASP A 126 -18.52 15.43 -17.54
N GLY A 127 -17.64 15.14 -16.56
CA GLY A 127 -16.85 16.15 -15.85
C GLY A 127 -15.43 15.70 -15.52
N LEU A 128 -14.50 16.65 -15.54
CA LEU A 128 -13.11 16.48 -15.09
C LEU A 128 -12.68 17.78 -14.39
N GLY A 129 -12.15 17.66 -13.18
CA GLY A 129 -11.78 18.81 -12.36
C GLY A 129 -10.48 18.61 -11.60
N VAL A 130 -9.87 19.73 -11.26
CA VAL A 130 -8.69 19.82 -10.39
C VAL A 130 -8.87 21.00 -9.45
N GLN A 131 -8.41 20.85 -8.22
CA GLN A 131 -8.47 21.93 -7.24
C GLN A 131 -7.30 21.84 -6.25
N ALA A 132 -6.71 22.99 -5.96
CA ALA A 132 -5.75 23.19 -4.87
C ALA A 132 -6.33 24.21 -3.88
N THR A 133 -6.44 23.84 -2.61
CA THR A 133 -6.86 24.74 -1.53
C THR A 133 -5.75 24.88 -0.49
N VAL A 134 -5.71 26.04 0.17
CA VAL A 134 -4.75 26.34 1.23
C VAL A 134 -5.51 26.87 2.44
N ASP A 135 -5.26 26.27 3.59
CA ASP A 135 -5.73 26.72 4.89
C ASP A 135 -4.56 27.07 5.81
N GLY A 136 -4.76 28.05 6.70
CA GLY A 136 -3.71 28.55 7.61
C GLY A 136 -2.76 29.61 7.01
N GLY A 137 -3.11 30.21 5.88
CA GLY A 137 -2.39 31.34 5.25
C GLY A 137 -1.27 30.93 4.28
N THR A 138 -0.47 31.90 3.84
CA THR A 138 0.58 31.72 2.80
C THR A 138 1.73 30.84 3.29
N LEU A 139 2.22 29.94 2.42
CA LEU A 139 3.39 29.10 2.67
C LEU A 139 4.69 29.92 2.61
N SER A 140 5.73 29.50 3.33
CA SER A 140 7.08 30.00 3.05
C SER A 140 7.61 29.46 1.71
N ASP A 141 8.67 30.07 1.18
CA ASP A 141 9.30 29.61 -0.06
C ASP A 141 9.83 28.17 0.08
N GLU A 142 10.38 27.81 1.24
CA GLU A 142 10.88 26.47 1.53
C GLU A 142 9.73 25.44 1.67
N GLU A 143 8.63 25.82 2.31
CA GLU A 143 7.44 24.97 2.40
C GLU A 143 6.82 24.74 1.00
N LEU A 144 6.74 25.81 0.19
CA LEU A 144 6.22 25.73 -1.18
C LEU A 144 7.10 24.84 -2.06
N GLU A 145 8.42 24.95 -1.96
CA GLU A 145 9.36 24.07 -2.67
C GLU A 145 9.20 22.60 -2.21
N ALA A 146 9.06 22.37 -0.90
CA ALA A 146 8.84 21.02 -0.35
C ALA A 146 7.53 20.40 -0.84
N VAL A 147 6.44 21.17 -0.90
CA VAL A 147 5.16 20.74 -1.50
C VAL A 147 5.34 20.43 -2.99
N GLY A 148 6.05 21.28 -3.73
CA GLY A 148 6.32 21.08 -5.16
C GLY A 148 7.01 19.74 -5.47
N LYS A 149 7.93 19.30 -4.60
CA LYS A 149 8.67 18.02 -4.75
C LYS A 149 7.77 16.78 -4.67
N LEU A 150 6.57 16.88 -4.11
CA LEU A 150 5.61 15.77 -4.05
C LEU A 150 4.80 15.58 -5.34
N GLY A 151 4.94 16.48 -6.33
CA GLY A 151 4.18 16.43 -7.58
C GLY A 151 4.26 15.11 -8.34
N SER A 152 5.47 14.58 -8.53
CA SER A 152 5.67 13.30 -9.21
C SER A 152 5.15 12.12 -8.40
N ALA A 153 5.37 12.14 -7.08
CA ALA A 153 4.87 11.10 -6.18
C ALA A 153 3.34 11.05 -6.16
N PHE A 154 2.67 12.21 -6.18
CA PHE A 154 1.22 12.27 -6.29
C PHE A 154 0.72 11.67 -7.60
N GLN A 155 1.36 12.02 -8.72
CA GLN A 155 1.03 11.47 -10.02
C GLN A 155 1.23 9.95 -10.07
N SER A 156 2.37 9.44 -9.57
CA SER A 156 2.63 8.01 -9.51
C SER A 156 1.59 7.24 -8.71
N ALA A 157 1.15 7.79 -7.56
CA ALA A 157 0.10 7.17 -6.76
C ALA A 157 -1.25 7.11 -7.52
N VAL A 158 -1.60 8.19 -8.24
CA VAL A 158 -2.81 8.26 -9.09
C VAL A 158 -2.73 7.27 -10.26
N ASP A 159 -1.60 7.25 -10.96
CA ASP A 159 -1.37 6.37 -12.11
C ASP A 159 -1.40 4.90 -11.69
N GLY A 160 -0.75 4.55 -10.57
CA GLY A 160 -0.78 3.20 -10.01
C GLY A 160 -2.19 2.76 -9.63
N LEU A 161 -2.93 3.62 -8.93
CA LEU A 161 -4.28 3.30 -8.46
C LEU A 161 -5.27 3.11 -9.62
N THR A 162 -5.10 3.85 -10.71
CA THR A 162 -5.98 3.80 -11.89
C THR A 162 -5.48 2.83 -12.98
N ALA A 163 -4.33 2.19 -12.78
CA ALA A 163 -3.80 1.18 -13.69
C ALA A 163 -4.69 -0.08 -13.72
N THR A 164 -4.49 -0.91 -14.75
CA THR A 164 -5.15 -2.21 -14.89
C THR A 164 -4.10 -3.30 -15.09
N PRO A 165 -3.83 -4.16 -14.10
CA PRO A 165 -4.38 -4.17 -12.74
C PRO A 165 -3.87 -2.99 -11.88
N PRO A 166 -4.60 -2.60 -10.81
CA PRO A 166 -4.20 -1.52 -9.92
C PRO A 166 -2.94 -1.86 -9.11
N LYS A 167 -2.18 -0.83 -8.75
CA LYS A 167 -0.94 -0.89 -7.95
C LYS A 167 -0.92 0.23 -6.91
N LEU A 168 -0.12 0.08 -5.86
CA LEU A 168 0.01 1.08 -4.80
C LEU A 168 1.39 1.75 -4.80
N ASP A 169 1.61 2.74 -5.67
CA ASP A 169 2.88 3.49 -5.72
C ASP A 169 2.91 4.65 -4.71
N LEU A 170 3.07 4.28 -3.43
CA LEU A 170 3.04 5.23 -2.30
C LEU A 170 4.44 5.63 -1.82
N SER A 171 5.48 5.01 -2.36
CA SER A 171 6.86 5.15 -1.85
C SER A 171 7.36 6.60 -1.93
N GLY A 172 7.03 7.32 -3.01
CA GLY A 172 7.40 8.71 -3.18
C GLY A 172 6.76 9.65 -2.15
N LEU A 173 5.55 9.33 -1.68
CA LEU A 173 4.81 10.13 -0.70
C LEU A 173 5.40 10.03 0.73
N THR A 174 6.31 9.08 0.95
CA THR A 174 7.06 8.96 2.22
C THR A 174 8.34 9.80 2.25
N ARG A 175 8.76 10.39 1.11
CA ARG A 175 10.04 11.10 0.95
C ARG A 175 9.86 12.60 1.18
N PHE A 176 9.61 13.00 2.42
CA PHE A 176 9.54 14.41 2.80
C PHE A 176 10.44 14.74 4.00
N ASP A 177 10.85 16.00 4.10
CA ASP A 177 11.54 16.52 5.27
C ASP A 177 10.51 16.90 6.34
N SER A 178 10.53 16.19 7.47
CA SER A 178 9.61 16.44 8.57
C SER A 178 9.79 17.80 9.26
N ARG A 179 10.88 18.53 8.97
CA ARG A 179 11.10 19.91 9.43
C ARG A 179 10.31 20.93 8.62
N LEU A 180 9.91 20.56 7.40
CA LEU A 180 9.11 21.41 6.50
C LEU A 180 7.66 20.91 6.41
N LEU A 181 7.46 19.60 6.34
CA LEU A 181 6.14 18.97 6.20
C LEU A 181 5.84 18.10 7.43
N ALA A 182 4.77 18.40 8.16
CA ALA A 182 4.34 17.63 9.32
C ALA A 182 3.68 16.30 8.94
N SER A 183 2.85 16.28 7.90
CA SER A 183 2.21 15.04 7.41
C SER A 183 1.85 15.11 5.93
N VAL A 184 1.71 13.93 5.32
CA VAL A 184 1.20 13.72 3.97
C VAL A 184 0.08 12.68 4.03
N ASP A 185 -1.10 13.04 3.53
CA ASP A 185 -2.32 12.26 3.56
C ASP A 185 -2.87 12.10 2.14
N LEU A 186 -3.06 10.87 1.67
CA LEU A 186 -3.67 10.58 0.36
C LEU A 186 -4.98 9.84 0.60
N ASN A 187 -6.09 10.38 0.09
CA ASN A 187 -7.39 9.70 0.06
C ASN A 187 -7.82 9.52 -1.39
N ALA A 188 -8.35 8.35 -1.71
CA ALA A 188 -8.85 8.08 -3.03
C ALA A 188 -10.12 7.25 -2.98
N LYS A 189 -11.02 7.54 -3.91
CA LYS A 189 -12.16 6.73 -4.28
C LYS A 189 -12.18 6.70 -5.80
N VAL A 190 -11.94 5.55 -6.41
CA VAL A 190 -11.97 5.39 -7.87
C VAL A 190 -12.86 4.23 -8.26
N LYS A 191 -13.46 4.32 -9.44
CA LYS A 191 -14.22 3.25 -10.06
C LYS A 191 -13.27 2.30 -10.78
N SER A 192 -13.36 1.01 -10.46
CA SER A 192 -12.80 -0.05 -11.27
C SER A 192 -13.48 -0.11 -12.66
N PRO A 193 -12.88 -0.79 -13.65
CA PRO A 193 -13.51 -0.96 -14.97
C PRO A 193 -14.93 -1.56 -14.91
N ASP A 194 -15.22 -2.37 -13.89
CA ASP A 194 -16.53 -2.99 -13.65
C ASP A 194 -17.50 -2.09 -12.84
N GLY A 195 -17.12 -0.83 -12.58
CA GLY A 195 -17.94 0.15 -11.86
C GLY A 195 -17.97 0.00 -10.33
N GLN A 196 -17.20 -0.94 -9.77
CA GLN A 196 -17.07 -1.14 -8.32
C GLN A 196 -16.08 -0.13 -7.72
N ASP A 197 -16.34 0.31 -6.50
CA ASP A 197 -15.48 1.27 -5.78
C ASP A 197 -14.19 0.60 -5.30
N LEU A 198 -13.06 1.30 -5.51
CA LEU A 198 -11.78 1.07 -4.85
C LEU A 198 -11.46 2.32 -4.03
N SER A 199 -11.33 2.14 -2.72
CA SER A 199 -10.98 3.20 -1.77
C SER A 199 -9.58 2.98 -1.21
N LEU A 200 -8.86 4.08 -0.99
CA LEU A 200 -7.53 4.12 -0.39
C LEU A 200 -7.47 5.28 0.59
N ALA A 201 -6.90 5.04 1.77
CA ALA A 201 -6.51 6.06 2.72
C ALA A 201 -5.07 5.79 3.18
N PHE A 202 -4.18 6.73 2.92
CA PHE A 202 -2.77 6.69 3.30
C PHE A 202 -2.44 7.91 4.15
N HIS A 203 -1.60 7.69 5.16
CA HIS A 203 -1.07 8.73 6.02
C HIS A 203 0.40 8.45 6.30
N ALA A 204 1.23 9.49 6.26
CA ALA A 204 2.62 9.45 6.70
C ALA A 204 2.99 10.72 7.46
N ASP A 205 3.56 10.56 8.65
CA ASP A 205 4.17 11.62 9.44
C ASP A 205 5.50 11.13 10.07
N SER A 206 6.08 11.91 10.98
CA SER A 206 7.33 11.55 11.66
C SER A 206 7.21 10.42 12.70
N GLN A 207 5.97 10.07 13.10
CA GLN A 207 5.68 9.16 14.20
C GLN A 207 5.10 7.84 13.71
N SER A 208 4.40 7.84 12.58
CA SER A 208 3.67 6.69 12.09
C SER A 208 3.37 6.79 10.61
N ARG A 209 3.04 5.64 10.03
CA ARG A 209 2.44 5.57 8.71
C ARG A 209 1.25 4.63 8.78
N THR A 210 0.14 4.97 8.12
CA THR A 210 -0.98 4.03 7.91
C THR A 210 -1.39 3.91 6.45
N THR A 211 -1.89 2.75 6.04
CA THR A 211 -2.51 2.52 4.74
C THR A 211 -3.70 1.60 4.92
N ARG A 212 -4.85 2.00 4.39
CA ARG A 212 -6.06 1.18 4.32
C ARG A 212 -6.60 1.23 2.91
N MET A 213 -6.98 0.08 2.38
CA MET A 213 -7.61 -0.01 1.07
C MET A 213 -8.74 -1.04 1.13
N SER A 214 -9.84 -0.75 0.43
CA SER A 214 -10.98 -1.65 0.26
C SER A 214 -11.47 -1.56 -1.17
N GLY A 215 -11.73 -2.70 -1.79
CA GLY A 215 -12.22 -2.78 -3.16
C GLY A 215 -12.70 -4.18 -3.56
N PRO A 216 -12.97 -4.42 -4.85
CA PRO A 216 -13.60 -5.65 -5.34
C PRO A 216 -12.78 -6.91 -5.07
N LEU A 217 -11.46 -6.80 -4.98
CA LEU A 217 -10.57 -7.93 -4.69
C LEU A 217 -10.52 -8.26 -3.20
N GLY A 218 -10.81 -7.30 -2.33
CA GLY A 218 -10.66 -7.42 -0.88
C GLY A 218 -10.16 -6.15 -0.22
N GLU A 219 -9.58 -6.31 0.97
CA GLU A 219 -9.14 -5.26 1.86
C GLU A 219 -7.69 -5.49 2.30
N LEU A 220 -6.97 -4.40 2.58
CA LEU A 220 -5.69 -4.43 3.29
C LEU A 220 -5.62 -3.29 4.30
N ASN A 221 -4.94 -3.55 5.42
CA ASN A 221 -4.70 -2.57 6.47
C ASN A 221 -3.26 -2.70 6.97
N LEU A 222 -2.52 -1.60 6.97
CA LEU A 222 -1.14 -1.52 7.43
C LEU A 222 -0.95 -0.32 8.35
N ALA A 223 -0.18 -0.52 9.42
CA ALA A 223 0.27 0.52 10.33
C ALA A 223 1.74 0.27 10.70
N VAL A 224 2.57 1.30 10.61
CA VAL A 224 3.99 1.28 10.98
C VAL A 224 4.23 2.35 12.04
N ASP A 225 4.91 1.98 13.13
CA ASP A 225 5.27 2.84 14.24
C ASP A 225 6.72 3.30 14.12
N LEU A 226 6.93 4.59 13.86
CA LEU A 226 8.23 5.22 13.66
C LEU A 226 8.78 5.88 14.93
N LYS A 227 8.06 5.82 16.05
CA LYS A 227 8.44 6.50 17.30
C LYS A 227 9.76 5.98 17.86
N ASN A 228 9.99 4.68 17.71
CA ASN A 228 11.19 4.03 18.21
C ASN A 228 12.28 4.00 17.12
N THR A 229 12.95 5.13 16.92
CA THR A 229 14.05 5.21 15.94
C THR A 229 15.30 4.43 16.36
N ALA A 230 15.40 4.04 17.64
CA ALA A 230 16.51 3.23 18.11
C ALA A 230 16.50 1.85 17.42
N ILE A 231 15.34 1.20 17.27
CA ILE A 231 15.30 -0.17 16.72
C ILE A 231 15.58 -0.26 15.21
N LEU A 232 15.72 0.88 14.52
CA LEU A 232 15.95 0.92 13.09
C LEU A 232 17.38 0.48 12.76
N GLY A 233 17.46 -0.51 11.86
CA GLY A 233 18.71 -1.03 11.32
C GLY A 233 19.33 -0.09 10.31
N ASP A 234 20.48 -0.47 9.76
CA ASP A 234 21.02 0.21 8.59
C ASP A 234 20.23 -0.15 7.30
N ALA A 235 20.53 0.54 6.20
CA ALA A 235 19.82 0.34 4.94
C ALA A 235 19.92 -1.10 4.38
N ARG A 236 21.03 -1.81 4.64
CA ARG A 236 21.20 -3.19 4.17
C ARG A 236 20.35 -4.15 5.00
N GLN A 237 20.35 -3.96 6.31
CA GLN A 237 19.53 -4.73 7.23
C GLN A 237 18.04 -4.54 6.94
N GLN A 238 17.61 -3.29 6.74
CA GLN A 238 16.24 -2.95 6.36
C GLN A 238 15.82 -3.62 5.05
N ALA A 239 16.67 -3.55 4.01
CA ALA A 239 16.40 -4.19 2.72
C ALA A 239 16.27 -5.71 2.86
N LYS A 240 17.18 -6.36 3.58
CA LYS A 240 17.16 -7.81 3.80
C LYS A 240 15.91 -8.26 4.56
N ALA A 241 15.51 -7.52 5.60
CA ALA A 241 14.30 -7.80 6.34
C ALA A 241 13.04 -7.59 5.48
N LEU A 242 12.98 -6.51 4.70
CA LEU A 242 11.88 -6.25 3.77
C LEU A 242 11.75 -7.38 2.75
N ASP A 243 12.84 -7.77 2.07
CA ASP A 243 12.85 -8.87 1.10
C ASP A 243 12.37 -10.18 1.73
N SER A 244 12.75 -10.43 2.99
CA SER A 244 12.34 -11.63 3.71
C SER A 244 10.84 -11.66 4.01
N TYR A 245 10.24 -10.52 4.38
CA TYR A 245 8.79 -10.41 4.55
C TYR A 245 8.05 -10.52 3.21
N LEU A 246 8.57 -9.92 2.14
CA LEU A 246 7.99 -10.06 0.80
C LEU A 246 7.99 -11.52 0.34
N ALA A 247 9.07 -12.27 0.62
CA ALA A 247 9.14 -13.70 0.35
C ALA A 247 8.19 -14.52 1.24
N GLN A 248 7.88 -14.06 2.47
CA GLN A 248 6.83 -14.68 3.29
C GLN A 248 5.46 -14.47 2.66
N PHE A 249 5.17 -13.28 2.14
CA PHE A 249 3.90 -12.99 1.49
C PHE A 249 3.69 -13.84 0.23
N ASP A 250 4.76 -14.09 -0.53
CA ASP A 250 4.72 -15.01 -1.68
C ASP A 250 4.37 -16.45 -1.24
N ARG A 251 4.97 -16.95 -0.16
CA ARG A 251 4.64 -18.30 0.36
C ARG A 251 3.22 -18.36 0.93
N ALA A 252 2.76 -17.32 1.62
CA ALA A 252 1.39 -17.22 2.08
C ALA A 252 0.40 -17.22 0.91
N GLN A 253 0.70 -16.46 -0.17
CA GLN A 253 -0.07 -16.47 -1.42
C GLN A 253 -0.14 -17.87 -2.03
N GLU A 254 1.00 -18.56 -2.17
CA GLU A 254 1.06 -19.90 -2.74
C GLU A 254 0.27 -20.92 -1.90
N ARG A 255 0.41 -20.87 -0.57
CA ARG A 255 -0.29 -21.78 0.33
C ARG A 255 -1.79 -21.52 0.38
N GLY A 256 -2.18 -20.25 0.45
CA GLY A 256 -3.58 -19.83 0.60
C GLY A 256 -4.33 -19.58 -0.72
N SER A 257 -3.66 -19.71 -1.87
CA SER A 257 -4.20 -19.36 -3.20
C SER A 257 -4.80 -17.95 -3.26
N ALA A 258 -4.12 -16.96 -2.69
CA ALA A 258 -4.59 -15.57 -2.75
C ALA A 258 -4.58 -15.03 -4.19
N LYS A 259 -5.49 -14.11 -4.50
CA LYS A 259 -5.48 -13.37 -5.78
C LYS A 259 -4.14 -12.62 -5.96
N PRO A 260 -3.37 -12.87 -7.04
CA PRO A 260 -2.06 -12.26 -7.24
C PRO A 260 -2.08 -10.73 -7.25
N GLU A 261 -3.14 -10.13 -7.79
CA GLU A 261 -3.29 -8.68 -7.89
C GLU A 261 -3.47 -8.03 -6.50
N LEU A 262 -4.24 -8.68 -5.61
CA LEU A 262 -4.42 -8.20 -4.24
C LEU A 262 -3.12 -8.32 -3.45
N MET A 263 -2.42 -9.44 -3.60
CA MET A 263 -1.13 -9.64 -2.93
C MET A 263 -0.07 -8.66 -3.44
N ALA A 264 -0.05 -8.36 -4.74
CA ALA A 264 0.84 -7.35 -5.30
C ALA A 264 0.62 -5.97 -4.66
N MET A 265 -0.64 -5.51 -4.54
CA MET A 265 -0.95 -4.26 -3.83
C MET A 265 -0.53 -4.30 -2.35
N PHE A 266 -0.69 -5.44 -1.67
CA PHE A 266 -0.23 -5.59 -0.29
C PHE A 266 1.30 -5.49 -0.16
N LYS A 267 2.05 -6.10 -1.10
CA LYS A 267 3.51 -5.99 -1.20
C LYS A 267 3.96 -4.56 -1.50
N ASP A 268 3.28 -3.88 -2.42
CA ASP A 268 3.54 -2.48 -2.77
C ASP A 268 3.36 -1.58 -1.54
N ALA A 269 2.22 -1.69 -0.86
CA ALA A 269 1.94 -0.95 0.37
C ALA A 269 2.97 -1.27 1.45
N PHE A 270 3.23 -2.54 1.75
CA PHE A 270 4.19 -2.92 2.79
C PHE A 270 5.59 -2.36 2.52
N SER A 271 6.03 -2.39 1.26
CA SER A 271 7.32 -1.84 0.82
C SER A 271 7.37 -0.32 0.97
N ALA A 272 6.33 0.39 0.51
CA ALA A 272 6.26 1.83 0.66
C ALA A 272 6.32 2.25 2.14
N MET A 273 5.57 1.56 2.99
CA MET A 273 5.44 1.88 4.42
C MET A 273 6.72 1.66 5.22
N ASN A 274 7.57 0.73 4.78
CA ASN A 274 8.88 0.43 5.37
C ASN A 274 10.06 1.04 4.60
N SER A 275 9.80 1.97 3.67
CA SER A 275 10.85 2.67 2.90
C SER A 275 11.19 4.04 3.51
N ASN A 276 12.36 4.62 3.19
CA ASN A 276 12.69 6.01 3.52
C ASN A 276 12.44 6.39 4.99
N TYR A 277 12.90 5.57 5.95
CA TYR A 277 12.74 5.93 7.36
C TYR A 277 13.39 7.29 7.65
N PRO A 278 12.79 8.12 8.53
CA PRO A 278 13.33 9.44 8.86
C PRO A 278 14.80 9.35 9.26
N GLN A 279 15.67 9.88 8.40
CA GLN A 279 17.09 9.99 8.68
C GLN A 279 17.30 11.21 9.57
N GLY A 280 17.32 11.01 10.88
CA GLY A 280 17.84 12.00 11.82
C GLY A 280 16.85 12.50 12.87
N LEU A 281 16.99 11.95 14.06
CA LEU A 281 17.43 12.74 15.20
C LEU A 281 18.78 12.16 15.63
N SER A 282 19.74 13.01 16.01
CA SER A 282 20.94 12.53 16.70
C SER A 282 20.48 11.90 18.01
N LEU A 283 20.25 10.58 18.01
CA LEU A 283 19.92 9.87 19.23
C LEU A 283 21.10 10.04 20.20
N PRO A 284 20.83 10.18 21.51
CA PRO A 284 21.84 9.84 22.50
C PRO A 284 22.43 8.48 22.10
N LYS A 285 23.75 8.34 22.16
CA LYS A 285 24.57 7.15 21.79
C LYS A 285 24.15 5.81 22.45
N ALA A 286 23.00 5.75 23.12
CA ALA A 286 22.78 4.85 24.23
C ALA A 286 22.00 3.57 23.90
N LEU A 287 21.31 3.43 22.75
CA LEU A 287 20.34 2.31 22.65
C LEU A 287 20.54 1.29 21.52
N THR A 288 21.18 1.57 20.38
CA THR A 288 21.19 0.59 19.25
C THR A 288 22.30 0.73 18.20
N ARG A 289 23.48 1.23 18.56
CA ARG A 289 24.70 1.02 17.74
C ARG A 289 25.63 -0.06 18.31
N ASN A 290 25.12 -0.95 19.17
CA ASN A 290 25.85 -2.18 19.46
C ASN A 290 25.66 -3.10 18.24
N PRO A 291 26.75 -3.54 17.56
CA PRO A 291 26.67 -4.48 16.44
C PRO A 291 25.85 -5.73 16.77
N THR A 292 25.85 -6.13 18.05
CA THR A 292 25.05 -7.25 18.56
C THR A 292 23.55 -7.02 18.43
N ASP A 293 23.06 -5.83 18.79
CA ASP A 293 21.64 -5.47 18.65
C ASP A 293 21.25 -5.44 17.17
N GLN A 294 22.14 -4.96 16.30
CA GLN A 294 21.92 -4.95 14.85
C GLN A 294 21.86 -6.37 14.27
N GLY A 295 22.63 -7.33 14.78
CA GLY A 295 22.55 -8.72 14.31
C GLY A 295 21.31 -9.47 14.75
N LEU A 296 20.66 -9.06 15.85
CA LEU A 296 19.55 -9.81 16.47
C LEU A 296 18.17 -9.17 16.34
N LEU A 297 18.07 -8.06 15.63
CA LEU A 297 16.81 -7.39 15.30
C LEU A 297 16.61 -7.42 13.79
N THR A 298 15.36 -7.27 13.34
CA THR A 298 15.05 -7.13 11.90
C THR A 298 15.52 -5.79 11.33
N GLY A 299 15.67 -4.76 12.16
CA GLY A 299 16.03 -3.42 11.74
C GLY A 299 14.90 -2.65 11.05
N LEU A 300 13.70 -3.23 10.95
CA LEU A 300 12.50 -2.50 10.54
C LEU A 300 11.82 -1.85 11.74
N ALA A 301 11.05 -0.80 11.46
CA ALA A 301 10.08 -0.26 12.41
C ALA A 301 9.07 -1.33 12.84
N ASP A 302 8.45 -1.13 14.00
CA ASP A 302 7.35 -2.00 14.43
C ASP A 302 6.12 -1.79 13.54
N PHE A 303 5.38 -2.85 13.27
CA PHE A 303 4.23 -2.77 12.36
C PHE A 303 3.14 -3.80 12.66
N LYS A 304 1.97 -3.54 12.10
CA LYS A 304 0.88 -4.51 11.93
C LYS A 304 0.35 -4.41 10.51
N ALA A 305 0.19 -5.53 9.85
CA ALA A 305 -0.33 -5.59 8.49
C ALA A 305 -1.30 -6.77 8.35
N SER A 306 -2.37 -6.55 7.59
CA SER A 306 -3.38 -7.56 7.28
C SER A 306 -3.89 -7.39 5.86
N ILE A 307 -4.24 -8.52 5.25
CA ILE A 307 -4.85 -8.62 3.92
C ILE A 307 -5.99 -9.63 4.02
N LYS A 308 -7.15 -9.28 3.46
CA LYS A 308 -8.32 -10.14 3.42
C LYS A 308 -8.95 -10.07 2.04
N GLN A 309 -9.10 -11.21 1.38
CA GLN A 309 -9.75 -11.29 0.09
C GLN A 309 -11.27 -11.25 0.24
N ALA A 310 -11.95 -10.68 -0.76
CA ALA A 310 -13.40 -10.82 -0.91
C ALA A 310 -13.77 -12.31 -1.01
N THR A 311 -14.78 -12.73 -0.26
CA THR A 311 -15.21 -14.13 -0.19
C THR A 311 -16.08 -14.50 -1.38
N GLU A 312 -15.87 -15.69 -1.95
CA GLU A 312 -16.65 -16.18 -3.10
C GLU A 312 -17.30 -17.53 -2.77
N SER A 313 -18.61 -17.65 -2.98
CA SER A 313 -19.32 -18.93 -2.88
C SER A 313 -19.44 -19.55 -4.26
N SER A 314 -18.32 -20.07 -4.77
CA SER A 314 -18.19 -20.54 -6.15
C SER A 314 -18.98 -21.82 -6.46
N ASN A 315 -19.44 -22.56 -5.45
CA ASN A 315 -20.16 -23.83 -5.63
C ASN A 315 -21.66 -23.74 -5.27
N PRO A 316 -22.57 -23.68 -6.25
CA PRO A 316 -24.01 -23.66 -5.99
C PRO A 316 -24.54 -24.91 -5.27
N MET A 317 -23.89 -26.08 -5.41
CA MET A 317 -24.30 -27.31 -4.71
C MET A 317 -23.83 -27.35 -3.26
N ARG A 318 -22.84 -26.52 -2.89
CA ARG A 318 -22.29 -26.45 -1.53
C ARG A 318 -22.01 -25.00 -1.14
N PRO A 319 -23.04 -24.18 -0.86
CA PRO A 319 -22.85 -22.76 -0.52
C PRO A 319 -22.04 -22.50 0.75
N SER A 320 -21.86 -23.51 1.60
CA SER A 320 -20.99 -23.44 2.78
C SER A 320 -19.49 -23.53 2.45
N GLU A 321 -19.14 -23.99 1.25
CA GLU A 321 -17.76 -24.02 0.76
C GLU A 321 -17.44 -22.65 0.16
N VAL A 322 -16.83 -21.80 0.99
CA VAL A 322 -16.46 -20.43 0.62
C VAL A 322 -14.98 -20.37 0.27
N ASP A 323 -14.66 -19.71 -0.84
CA ASP A 323 -13.31 -19.32 -1.20
C ASP A 323 -12.95 -18.05 -0.43
N SER A 324 -11.87 -18.11 0.35
CA SER A 324 -11.43 -17.01 1.22
C SER A 324 -9.93 -17.04 1.44
N PHE A 325 -9.36 -15.86 1.70
CA PHE A 325 -7.97 -15.71 2.08
C PHE A 325 -7.86 -14.58 3.10
N ALA A 326 -7.20 -14.83 4.22
CA ALA A 326 -6.87 -13.84 5.22
C ALA A 326 -5.46 -14.11 5.76
N TYR A 327 -4.60 -13.09 5.73
CA TYR A 327 -3.26 -13.16 6.27
C TYR A 327 -2.97 -11.94 7.14
N GLU A 328 -2.39 -12.19 8.30
CA GLU A 328 -1.98 -11.17 9.27
C GLU A 328 -0.51 -11.36 9.61
N VAL A 329 0.23 -10.25 9.72
CA VAL A 329 1.62 -10.24 10.15
C VAL A 329 1.87 -9.02 11.04
N SER A 330 2.69 -9.19 12.07
CA SER A 330 3.08 -8.08 12.94
C SER A 330 4.48 -8.24 13.49
N GLN A 331 5.08 -7.10 13.82
CA GLN A 331 6.34 -7.01 14.55
C GLN A 331 6.20 -5.97 15.66
N ARG A 332 6.69 -6.32 16.85
CA ARG A 332 6.71 -5.42 18.00
C ARG A 332 8.00 -5.56 18.78
N THR A 333 8.60 -4.42 19.12
CA THR A 333 9.82 -4.34 19.90
C THR A 333 9.52 -3.66 21.22
N ARG A 334 10.08 -4.20 22.31
CA ARG A 334 10.01 -3.62 23.65
C ARG A 334 11.43 -3.44 24.14
N VAL A 335 11.71 -2.25 24.66
CA VAL A 335 12.97 -1.92 25.32
C VAL A 335 12.64 -1.62 26.77
N GLY A 336 13.28 -2.31 27.70
CA GLY A 336 13.10 -2.13 29.14
C GLY A 336 14.42 -2.05 29.88
N GLY A 337 14.37 -1.80 31.18
CA GLY A 337 15.55 -1.66 32.05
C GLY A 337 15.70 -0.27 32.66
N ASN A 338 16.64 -0.15 33.60
CA ASN A 338 16.80 1.05 34.42
C ASN A 338 17.84 2.03 33.86
N SER A 339 18.71 1.54 32.98
CA SER A 339 19.79 2.33 32.38
C SER A 339 20.15 1.77 31.00
N ALA A 340 20.96 2.50 30.23
CA ALA A 340 21.50 1.97 28.98
C ALA A 340 22.43 0.76 29.18
N LEU A 341 23.04 0.64 30.37
CA LEU A 341 23.95 -0.45 30.75
C LEU A 341 23.18 -1.68 31.27
N ASP A 342 22.01 -1.45 31.86
CA ASP A 342 21.12 -2.46 32.43
C ASP A 342 19.79 -2.43 31.70
N ARG A 343 19.82 -2.93 30.45
CA ARG A 343 18.68 -2.92 29.53
C ARG A 343 18.32 -4.30 29.03
N SER A 344 17.07 -4.45 28.60
CA SER A 344 16.59 -5.61 27.84
C SER A 344 15.89 -5.14 26.57
N VAL A 345 16.03 -5.92 25.51
CA VAL A 345 15.37 -5.71 24.22
C VAL A 345 14.69 -7.00 23.83
N SER A 346 13.39 -6.96 23.56
CA SER A 346 12.64 -8.10 23.02
C SER A 346 11.92 -7.70 21.75
N GLN A 347 12.09 -8.46 20.67
CA GLN A 347 11.37 -8.26 19.43
C GLN A 347 10.56 -9.52 19.09
N ASP A 348 9.25 -9.35 19.00
CA ASP A 348 8.31 -10.41 18.65
C ASP A 348 7.79 -10.18 17.23
N GLN A 349 7.81 -11.23 16.42
CA GLN A 349 7.20 -11.30 15.10
C GLN A 349 6.15 -12.40 15.12
N GLN A 350 5.00 -12.17 14.48
CA GLN A 350 3.91 -13.13 14.40
C GLN A 350 3.27 -13.09 13.02
N SER A 351 2.89 -14.25 12.50
CA SER A 351 2.02 -14.36 11.33
C SER A 351 0.92 -15.39 11.50
N SER A 352 -0.20 -15.18 10.80
CA SER A 352 -1.27 -16.16 10.70
C SER A 352 -1.88 -16.15 9.30
N LEU A 353 -2.14 -17.35 8.76
CA LEU A 353 -2.82 -17.56 7.49
C LEU A 353 -4.08 -18.38 7.74
N SER A 354 -5.21 -17.93 7.22
CA SER A 354 -6.44 -18.70 7.11
C SER A 354 -6.97 -18.58 5.70
N ALA A 355 -7.09 -19.71 5.00
CA ALA A 355 -7.58 -19.72 3.63
C ALA A 355 -8.43 -20.95 3.34
N SER A 356 -9.32 -20.82 2.37
CA SER A 356 -10.09 -21.91 1.80
C SER A 356 -10.28 -21.65 0.32
N PHE A 357 -10.15 -22.67 -0.51
CA PHE A 357 -10.29 -22.50 -1.96
C PHE A 357 -10.63 -23.80 -2.68
N HIS A 358 -11.33 -23.67 -3.81
CA HIS A 358 -11.55 -24.75 -4.76
C HIS A 358 -10.39 -24.88 -5.76
N LYS A 359 -10.02 -26.12 -6.09
CA LYS A 359 -9.01 -26.45 -7.10
C LYS A 359 -9.50 -27.57 -8.00
N GLY A 360 -9.32 -27.47 -9.31
CA GLY A 360 -9.66 -28.57 -10.22
C GLY A 360 -8.80 -29.82 -9.93
N LEU A 361 -9.35 -31.02 -10.19
CA LEU A 361 -8.63 -32.29 -9.96
C LEU A 361 -7.33 -32.43 -10.76
N LYS A 362 -7.23 -31.77 -11.92
CA LYS A 362 -6.03 -31.72 -12.77
C LYS A 362 -5.05 -30.59 -12.38
N GLY A 363 -5.37 -29.81 -11.36
CA GLY A 363 -4.61 -28.64 -10.91
C GLY A 363 -4.70 -27.43 -11.84
N GLY A 364 -4.11 -26.31 -11.40
CA GLY A 364 -3.84 -25.11 -12.22
C GLY A 364 -4.99 -24.11 -12.40
N LYS A 365 -6.24 -24.56 -12.55
CA LYS A 365 -7.40 -23.65 -12.70
C LYS A 365 -8.49 -23.95 -11.67
N ALA A 366 -9.20 -22.90 -11.26
CA ALA A 366 -10.43 -23.03 -10.50
C ALA A 366 -11.45 -23.87 -11.30
N PRO A 367 -12.17 -24.80 -10.65
CA PRO A 367 -13.19 -25.59 -11.32
C PRO A 367 -14.40 -24.71 -11.69
N ALA A 368 -15.00 -24.97 -12.86
CA ALA A 368 -16.28 -24.35 -13.21
C ALA A 368 -17.41 -25.19 -12.60
N LEU A 369 -17.92 -24.76 -11.45
CA LEU A 369 -18.93 -25.48 -10.67
C LEU A 369 -20.33 -24.96 -10.98
N ASP A 370 -21.28 -25.87 -11.16
CA ASP A 370 -22.69 -25.58 -11.36
C ASP A 370 -23.57 -26.60 -10.59
N THR A 371 -24.88 -26.62 -10.84
CA THR A 371 -25.83 -27.49 -10.14
C THR A 371 -25.84 -28.96 -10.61
N ARG A 372 -25.02 -29.32 -11.61
CA ARG A 372 -24.95 -30.68 -12.17
C ARG A 372 -23.86 -31.48 -11.48
N ALA A 373 -24.11 -32.77 -11.22
CA ALA A 373 -23.11 -33.64 -10.60
C ALA A 373 -21.81 -33.72 -11.42
N GLU A 374 -21.91 -33.64 -12.75
CA GLU A 374 -20.79 -33.69 -13.69
C GLU A 374 -19.80 -32.52 -13.54
N SER A 375 -20.23 -31.36 -13.04
CA SER A 375 -19.33 -30.22 -12.78
C SER A 375 -18.58 -30.36 -11.45
N GLN A 376 -19.08 -31.21 -10.55
CA GLN A 376 -18.60 -31.34 -9.17
C GLN A 376 -17.39 -32.28 -9.05
N ASN A 377 -16.31 -31.92 -9.74
CA ASN A 377 -15.04 -32.63 -9.79
C ASN A 377 -13.90 -31.69 -9.36
N TYR A 378 -13.61 -31.64 -8.07
CA TYR A 378 -12.69 -30.66 -7.48
C TYR A 378 -12.08 -31.12 -6.15
N LEU A 379 -11.08 -30.35 -5.71
CA LEU A 379 -10.54 -30.36 -4.36
C LEU A 379 -11.03 -29.11 -3.64
N TYR A 380 -11.55 -29.27 -2.43
CA TYR A 380 -11.73 -28.16 -1.50
C TYR A 380 -10.59 -28.20 -0.50
N VAL A 381 -9.77 -27.16 -0.50
CA VAL A 381 -8.56 -27.06 0.33
C VAL A 381 -8.79 -26.00 1.40
N GLN A 382 -8.48 -26.33 2.65
CA GLN A 382 -8.50 -25.41 3.78
C GLN A 382 -7.11 -25.37 4.41
N VAL A 383 -6.59 -24.17 4.63
CA VAL A 383 -5.25 -23.92 5.18
C VAL A 383 -5.37 -23.08 6.45
N ARG A 384 -4.66 -23.50 7.49
CA ARG A 384 -4.48 -22.72 8.72
C ARG A 384 -3.02 -22.80 9.15
N ASP A 385 -2.34 -21.67 9.10
CA ASP A 385 -0.95 -21.60 9.51
C ASP A 385 -0.74 -20.51 10.56
N LYS A 386 0.26 -20.71 11.41
CA LYS A 386 0.73 -19.74 12.39
C LYS A 386 2.24 -19.83 12.50
N ALA A 387 2.89 -18.69 12.70
CA ALA A 387 4.29 -18.66 13.01
C ALA A 387 4.61 -17.54 14.01
N SER A 388 5.65 -17.75 14.81
CA SER A 388 6.20 -16.72 15.70
C SER A 388 7.73 -16.77 15.76
N SER A 389 8.33 -15.61 16.00
CA SER A 389 9.77 -15.45 16.28
C SER A 389 9.95 -14.42 17.38
N SER A 390 10.64 -14.78 18.44
CA SER A 390 10.92 -13.91 19.60
C SER A 390 12.42 -13.85 19.81
N ALA A 391 13.00 -12.69 19.53
CA ALA A 391 14.39 -12.37 19.85
C ALA A 391 14.45 -11.65 21.20
N HIS A 392 15.39 -12.04 22.06
CA HIS A 392 15.57 -11.45 23.37
C HIS A 392 17.05 -11.20 23.66
N LEU A 393 17.36 -9.95 24.02
CA LEU A 393 18.68 -9.51 24.47
C LEU A 393 18.57 -8.91 25.87
N SER A 394 19.57 -9.14 26.71
CA SER A 394 19.72 -8.45 27.98
C SER A 394 21.16 -8.04 28.22
N TYR A 395 21.32 -6.93 28.93
CA TYR A 395 22.58 -6.32 29.29
C TYR A 395 22.60 -6.08 30.81
N LYS A 396 23.76 -6.27 31.40
CA LYS A 396 24.05 -5.95 32.80
C LYS A 396 25.41 -5.26 32.88
N ASP A 397 25.47 -4.10 33.51
CA ASP A 397 26.70 -3.28 33.57
C ASP A 397 27.32 -3.02 32.16
N GLY A 398 26.48 -2.98 31.12
CA GLY A 398 26.87 -2.80 29.72
C GLY A 398 27.38 -4.07 29.01
N LEU A 399 27.47 -5.19 29.72
CA LEU A 399 27.86 -6.48 29.18
C LEU A 399 26.62 -7.28 28.75
N LEU A 400 26.67 -7.89 27.58
CA LEU A 400 25.62 -8.79 27.11
C LEU A 400 25.52 -9.99 28.06
N SER A 401 24.35 -10.17 28.67
CA SER A 401 24.09 -11.25 29.64
C SER A 401 23.12 -12.31 29.09
N ASN A 402 22.37 -11.98 28.05
CA ASN A 402 21.50 -12.91 27.33
C ASN A 402 21.36 -12.49 25.88
N ALA A 403 21.37 -13.47 24.97
CA ALA A 403 21.04 -13.30 23.56
C ALA A 403 20.42 -14.60 23.04
N SER A 404 19.12 -14.59 22.75
CA SER A 404 18.43 -15.78 22.27
C SER A 404 17.34 -15.46 21.26
N VAL A 405 17.05 -16.44 20.40
CA VAL A 405 15.92 -16.40 19.48
C VAL A 405 15.13 -17.69 19.63
N SER A 406 13.82 -17.57 19.85
CA SER A 406 12.88 -18.71 19.85
C SER A 406 11.92 -18.57 18.68
N GLN A 407 11.71 -19.64 17.91
CA GLN A 407 10.80 -19.63 16.77
C GLN A 407 9.89 -20.85 16.81
N GLU A 408 8.66 -20.65 16.36
CA GLU A 408 7.64 -21.70 16.25
C GLU A 408 6.85 -21.53 14.96
N ALA A 409 6.53 -22.63 14.30
CA ALA A 409 5.66 -22.64 13.13
C ALA A 409 4.75 -23.86 13.16
N SER A 410 3.49 -23.65 12.77
CA SER A 410 2.48 -24.69 12.59
C SER A 410 1.76 -24.47 11.26
N GLN A 411 1.58 -25.55 10.50
CA GLN A 411 0.87 -25.56 9.22
C GLN A 411 -0.14 -26.69 9.20
N GLU A 412 -1.39 -26.38 8.91
CA GLU A 412 -2.47 -27.34 8.75
C GLU A 412 -3.08 -27.24 7.36
N THR A 413 -3.25 -28.38 6.70
CA THR A 413 -3.95 -28.45 5.42
C THR A 413 -4.97 -29.57 5.45
N ARG A 414 -6.24 -29.23 5.24
CA ARG A 414 -7.33 -30.18 5.03
C ARG A 414 -7.70 -30.15 3.55
N THR A 415 -7.73 -31.29 2.89
CA THR A 415 -8.13 -31.40 1.48
C THR A 415 -9.24 -32.42 1.34
N GLN A 416 -10.37 -31.99 0.82
CA GLN A 416 -11.53 -32.83 0.53
C GLN A 416 -11.67 -32.98 -0.99
N LYS A 417 -11.67 -34.21 -1.49
CA LYS A 417 -11.77 -34.51 -2.92
C LYS A 417 -13.18 -34.95 -3.28
N TYR A 418 -13.76 -34.24 -4.23
CA TYR A 418 -15.07 -34.54 -4.77
C TYR A 418 -14.97 -35.05 -6.21
N VAL A 419 -15.71 -36.12 -6.49
CA VAL A 419 -15.90 -36.68 -7.83
C VAL A 419 -17.39 -36.90 -8.04
N MET A 420 -17.93 -36.31 -9.12
CA MET A 420 -19.36 -36.35 -9.44
C MET A 420 -20.25 -35.93 -8.24
N GLY A 421 -19.82 -34.94 -7.45
CA GLY A 421 -20.57 -34.41 -6.30
C GLY A 421 -20.40 -35.19 -5.00
N LYS A 422 -19.74 -36.35 -5.03
CA LYS A 422 -19.51 -37.21 -3.86
C LYS A 422 -18.12 -36.98 -3.30
N LEU A 423 -18.02 -36.86 -1.97
CA LEU A 423 -16.74 -36.88 -1.27
C LEU A 423 -16.15 -38.28 -1.41
N VAL A 424 -15.00 -38.39 -2.06
CA VAL A 424 -14.34 -39.68 -2.32
C VAL A 424 -13.04 -39.85 -1.55
N ASP A 425 -12.45 -38.76 -1.06
CA ASP A 425 -11.23 -38.78 -0.27
C ASP A 425 -11.15 -37.52 0.60
N GLU A 426 -10.53 -37.64 1.77
CA GLU A 426 -10.28 -36.54 2.69
C GLU A 426 -8.93 -36.75 3.38
N THR A 427 -8.08 -35.73 3.33
CA THR A 427 -6.76 -35.77 3.93
C THR A 427 -6.57 -34.59 4.87
N PHE A 428 -5.83 -34.83 5.95
CA PHE A 428 -5.43 -33.82 6.93
C PHE A 428 -3.93 -33.93 7.19
N VAL A 429 -3.19 -32.86 6.91
CA VAL A 429 -1.72 -32.84 6.99
C VAL A 429 -1.29 -31.74 7.97
N PRO A 430 -1.07 -32.07 9.25
CA PRO A 430 -0.48 -31.15 10.22
C PRO A 430 1.05 -31.21 10.18
N ARG A 431 1.70 -30.06 10.28
CA ARG A 431 3.16 -29.92 10.44
C ARG A 431 3.45 -28.88 11.51
N GLN A 432 4.39 -29.15 12.40
CA GLN A 432 4.81 -28.19 13.42
C GLN A 432 6.29 -28.37 13.77
N ALA A 433 6.95 -27.28 14.13
CA ALA A 433 8.31 -27.29 14.62
C ALA A 433 8.54 -26.08 15.52
N ALA A 434 9.45 -26.23 16.48
CA ALA A 434 9.91 -25.19 17.37
C ALA A 434 11.42 -25.31 17.54
N VAL A 435 12.11 -24.18 17.63
CA VAL A 435 13.55 -24.12 17.84
C VAL A 435 13.90 -22.94 18.74
N LYS A 436 14.87 -23.14 19.62
CA LYS A 436 15.46 -22.08 20.44
C LYS A 436 16.96 -22.08 20.23
N ARG A 437 17.51 -20.91 19.91
CA ARG A 437 18.93 -20.69 19.65
C ARG A 437 19.47 -19.70 20.68
N ASP A 438 20.56 -20.08 21.34
CA ASP A 438 21.31 -19.21 22.24
C ASP A 438 22.55 -18.70 21.50
N TYR A 439 22.73 -17.39 21.47
CA TYR A 439 23.82 -16.71 20.78
C TYR A 439 24.83 -16.08 21.72
N LEU A 440 24.64 -16.15 23.04
CA LEU A 440 25.51 -15.48 24.00
C LEU A 440 26.97 -15.92 23.83
N VAL A 441 27.22 -17.23 23.81
CA VAL A 441 28.57 -17.79 23.69
C VAL A 441 29.21 -17.45 22.34
N LEU A 442 28.45 -17.52 21.25
CA LEU A 442 28.92 -17.18 19.90
C LEU A 442 29.35 -15.72 19.83
N LEU A 443 28.52 -14.82 20.37
CA LEU A 443 28.77 -13.38 20.38
C LEU A 443 29.94 -13.00 21.29
N GLU A 444 30.06 -13.61 22.46
CA GLU A 444 31.22 -13.41 23.35
C GLU A 444 32.52 -13.86 22.69
N TYR A 445 32.50 -14.99 21.99
CA TYR A 445 33.66 -15.49 21.26
C TYR A 445 34.05 -14.53 20.12
N ALA A 446 33.09 -14.17 19.26
CA ALA A 446 33.32 -13.26 18.14
C ALA A 446 33.83 -11.88 18.60
N ALA A 447 33.30 -11.36 19.72
CA ALA A 447 33.75 -10.09 20.30
C ALA A 447 35.16 -10.17 20.90
N LYS A 448 35.57 -11.32 21.47
CA LYS A 448 36.92 -11.53 22.02
C LYS A 448 37.96 -11.62 20.90
N GLU A 449 37.68 -12.36 19.84
CA GLU A 449 38.61 -12.52 18.70
C GLU A 449 38.80 -11.20 17.95
N SER A 450 37.70 -10.47 17.66
CA SER A 450 37.78 -9.15 17.01
C SER A 450 38.58 -8.10 17.82
N LYS A 451 38.65 -8.20 19.15
CA LYS A 451 39.46 -7.29 19.98
C LYS A 451 40.96 -7.62 19.99
N LYS A 452 41.34 -8.86 19.70
CA LYS A 452 42.75 -9.31 19.72
C LYS A 452 43.49 -8.99 18.43
N SER A 453 42.78 -8.75 17.34
CA SER A 453 43.33 -8.63 16.01
C SER A 453 42.99 -7.28 15.38
N LYS A 454 43.98 -6.67 14.72
CA LYS A 454 43.81 -5.41 13.95
C LYS A 454 43.57 -5.67 12.46
N ASP A 455 43.45 -6.92 12.02
CA ASP A 455 43.39 -7.28 10.59
C ASP A 455 41.96 -7.38 10.04
N ALA A 456 41.78 -6.89 8.79
CA ALA A 456 40.49 -6.83 8.08
C ALA A 456 39.83 -8.20 7.80
N LEU A 457 40.60 -9.30 7.86
CA LEU A 457 40.11 -10.66 7.67
C LEU A 457 39.24 -11.16 8.83
N GLU A 458 39.49 -10.70 10.06
CA GLU A 458 38.73 -11.14 11.24
C GLU A 458 37.55 -10.21 11.57
N GLU A 459 37.58 -8.94 11.14
CA GLU A 459 36.38 -8.09 11.05
C GLU A 459 35.29 -8.75 10.19
N SER A 460 35.68 -9.61 9.23
CA SER A 460 34.75 -10.49 8.50
C SER A 460 34.05 -11.51 9.41
N THR A 461 34.75 -12.16 10.34
CA THR A 461 34.16 -13.24 11.15
C THR A 461 33.03 -12.80 12.07
N LEU A 462 33.17 -11.65 12.75
CA LEU A 462 32.08 -11.06 13.55
C LEU A 462 30.92 -10.62 12.65
N LYS A 463 31.23 -10.02 11.50
CA LYS A 463 30.22 -9.59 10.52
C LYS A 463 29.45 -10.77 9.93
N ASP A 464 30.13 -11.87 9.63
CA ASP A 464 29.54 -13.10 9.10
C ASP A 464 28.67 -13.79 10.16
N ALA A 465 29.13 -13.83 11.42
CA ALA A 465 28.33 -14.29 12.55
C ALA A 465 27.05 -13.45 12.72
N LEU A 466 27.15 -12.12 12.71
CA LEU A 466 26.00 -11.22 12.82
C LEU A 466 25.06 -11.33 11.61
N SER A 467 25.58 -11.53 10.40
CA SER A 467 24.78 -11.75 9.20
C SER A 467 23.99 -13.06 9.26
N ASN A 468 24.61 -14.15 9.71
CA ASN A 468 23.95 -15.44 9.92
C ASN A 468 22.90 -15.37 11.04
N MET A 469 23.15 -14.57 12.07
CA MET A 469 22.20 -14.34 13.16
C MET A 469 20.96 -13.60 12.68
N HIS A 470 21.12 -12.60 11.82
CA HIS A 470 19.99 -11.85 11.29
C HIS A 470 19.00 -12.75 10.54
N ASP A 471 19.49 -13.72 9.74
CA ASP A 471 18.63 -14.71 9.08
C ASP A 471 17.83 -15.57 10.06
N ALA A 472 18.41 -15.86 11.22
CA ALA A 472 17.76 -16.67 12.23
C ALA A 472 16.74 -15.91 13.09
N VAL A 473 16.75 -14.57 13.05
CA VAL A 473 15.79 -13.70 13.75
C VAL A 473 14.50 -13.56 12.95
N ILE A 474 14.60 -13.50 11.63
CA ILE A 474 13.44 -13.32 10.76
C ILE A 474 12.48 -14.49 10.92
N LEU A 475 11.19 -14.17 11.05
CA LEU A 475 10.11 -15.13 11.14
C LEU A 475 10.18 -16.20 10.03
N GLN A 476 10.09 -17.47 10.43
CA GLN A 476 10.04 -18.60 9.52
C GLN A 476 8.69 -19.30 9.64
N GLU A 477 7.92 -19.32 8.55
CA GLU A 477 6.56 -19.89 8.53
C GLU A 477 6.52 -21.37 8.11
N ASP A 478 7.63 -21.91 7.61
CA ASP A 478 7.76 -23.32 7.22
C ASP A 478 8.42 -24.14 8.35
N PRO A 479 7.67 -25.03 9.02
CA PRO A 479 8.20 -25.88 10.07
C PRO A 479 9.45 -26.67 9.64
N SER A 480 9.55 -27.08 8.37
CA SER A 480 10.67 -27.87 7.88
C SER A 480 11.99 -27.10 7.82
N LYS A 481 11.93 -25.76 7.80
CA LYS A 481 13.10 -24.87 7.83
C LYS A 481 13.56 -24.56 9.26
N LEU A 482 12.76 -24.85 10.28
CA LEU A 482 13.14 -24.67 11.69
C LEU A 482 13.99 -25.81 12.24
N VAL A 483 13.87 -27.02 11.67
CA VAL A 483 14.52 -28.25 12.14
C VAL A 483 15.96 -28.41 11.61
N ARG A 484 16.44 -27.46 10.79
CA ARG A 484 17.78 -27.49 10.19
C ARG A 484 18.82 -26.77 11.03
#